data_AF-A0A137S1M2-F1
#
_entry.id   AF-A0A137S1M2-F1
#
_cell.length_a   1.000
_cell.length_b   1.000
_cell.length_c   1.000
_cell.angle_alpha   90.00
_cell.angle_beta   90.00
_cell.angle_gamma   90.00
#
_symmetry.space_group_name_H-M   'P 1'
#
loop_
_entity.id
_entity.type
_entity.pdbx_description
1 polymer ?
#
loop_
_entity_poly.entity_id
_entity_poly.type
_entity_poly.pdbx_seq_one_letter_code
_entity_poly.pdbx_strand_id
1 'polypeptide(L)'
;MLLGDALSEPSREQLRDWLEGNQVADGLFRAAVPEGWTVADRTGAGGFGSRSITAVIWPPERQPIIVALYLTQTEASFEERNAAIAEIGEAIVLTVPFAPSRR
;
A
#
# COMPACT_ATOMS: atom_id res chain seq x y z
N MET A 1 0.07 -14.72 1.20
CA MET A 1 -0.78 -14.93 0.01
C MET A 1 -0.07 -14.51 -1.27
N LEU A 2 0.35 -13.24 -1.40
CA LEU A 2 0.99 -12.76 -2.65
C LEU A 2 2.44 -13.18 -2.86
N LEU A 3 3.21 -13.43 -1.78
CA LEU A 3 4.67 -13.62 -1.87
C LEU A 3 5.15 -15.03 -1.51
N GLY A 4 4.24 -15.98 -1.26
CA GLY A 4 4.59 -17.34 -0.83
C GLY A 4 3.49 -18.33 -1.16
N ASP A 5 3.65 -19.59 -0.75
CA ASP A 5 2.96 -20.72 -1.39
C ASP A 5 1.61 -21.12 -0.77
N ALA A 6 0.96 -20.16 -0.13
CA ALA A 6 -0.38 -20.35 0.41
C ALA A 6 -1.47 -20.48 -0.68
N LEU A 7 -1.19 -20.00 -1.89
CA LEU A 7 -2.10 -20.03 -3.04
C LEU A 7 -1.40 -20.67 -4.25
N SER A 8 -2.20 -21.35 -5.08
CA SER A 8 -1.78 -21.73 -6.43
C SER A 8 -1.40 -20.48 -7.25
N GLU A 9 -0.58 -20.65 -8.27
CA GLU A 9 -0.13 -19.55 -9.12
C GLU A 9 -1.30 -18.75 -9.74
N PRO A 10 -2.33 -19.38 -10.36
CA PRO A 10 -3.46 -18.61 -10.92
C PRO A 10 -4.27 -17.85 -9.86
N SER A 11 -4.43 -18.41 -8.66
CA SER A 11 -5.15 -17.72 -7.57
C SER A 11 -4.35 -16.55 -7.01
N ARG A 12 -3.02 -16.66 -7.00
CA ARG A 12 -2.11 -15.60 -6.57
C ARG A 12 -2.11 -14.43 -7.55
N GLU A 13 -2.09 -14.72 -8.85
CA GLU A 13 -2.24 -13.73 -9.93
C GLU A 13 -3.59 -13.02 -9.83
N GLN A 14 -4.69 -13.77 -9.72
CA GLN A 14 -6.02 -13.17 -9.60
C GLN A 14 -6.13 -12.24 -8.38
N LEU A 15 -5.58 -12.65 -7.23
CA LEU A 15 -5.55 -11.81 -6.03
C LEU A 15 -4.71 -10.54 -6.26
N ARG A 16 -3.57 -10.67 -6.94
CA ARG A 16 -2.72 -9.53 -7.29
C ARG A 16 -3.48 -8.53 -8.15
N ASP A 17 -4.13 -8.98 -9.22
CA ASP A 17 -4.90 -8.13 -10.13
C ASP A 17 -5.99 -7.34 -9.40
N TRP A 18 -6.73 -8.00 -8.50
CA TRP A 18 -7.76 -7.31 -7.71
C TRP A 18 -7.19 -6.25 -6.78
N LEU A 19 -6.04 -6.50 -6.17
CA LEU A 19 -5.40 -5.58 -5.24
C LEU A 19 -4.70 -4.42 -5.96
N GLU A 20 -4.13 -4.66 -7.14
CA GLU A 20 -3.58 -3.60 -8.01
C GLU A 20 -4.71 -2.73 -8.58
N GLY A 21 -5.86 -3.32 -8.91
CA GLY A 21 -7.05 -2.62 -9.37
C GLY A 21 -7.85 -1.85 -8.28
N ASN A 22 -7.39 -1.80 -7.03
CA ASN A 22 -8.10 -1.11 -5.94
C ASN A 22 -8.07 0.43 -6.09
N GLN A 23 -9.18 1.04 -6.50
CA GLN A 23 -9.27 2.50 -6.74
C GLN A 23 -9.45 3.35 -5.45
N VAL A 24 -9.76 2.72 -4.31
CA VAL A 24 -10.05 3.45 -3.05
C VAL A 24 -8.79 4.08 -2.44
N ALA A 25 -7.61 3.56 -2.78
CA ALA A 25 -6.33 3.99 -2.21
C ALA A 25 -5.59 5.03 -3.07
N ASP A 26 -6.13 5.42 -4.22
CA ASP A 26 -5.44 6.28 -5.18
C ASP A 26 -5.07 7.64 -4.55
N GLY A 27 -5.97 8.22 -3.76
CA GLY A 27 -5.72 9.46 -3.02
C GLY A 27 -4.98 9.30 -1.69
N LEU A 28 -4.46 8.11 -1.39
CA LEU A 28 -3.78 7.79 -0.13
C LEU A 28 -2.30 7.46 -0.39
N PHE A 29 -1.97 6.18 -0.30
CA PHE A 29 -0.61 5.69 -0.41
C PHE A 29 -0.06 5.81 -1.85
N ARG A 30 -0.91 5.56 -2.85
CA ARG A 30 -0.48 5.55 -4.27
C ARG A 30 -0.10 6.93 -4.79
N ALA A 31 -0.70 8.00 -4.26
CA ALA A 31 -0.38 9.37 -4.65
C ALA A 31 1.10 9.74 -4.44
N ALA A 32 1.74 9.13 -3.43
CA ALA A 32 3.15 9.38 -3.13
C ALA A 32 4.11 8.40 -3.81
N VAL A 33 3.61 7.36 -4.48
CA VAL A 33 4.44 6.30 -5.05
C VAL A 33 5.01 6.74 -6.42
N PRO A 34 6.33 6.65 -6.64
CA PRO A 34 6.94 7.03 -7.90
C PRO A 34 6.44 6.20 -9.09
N GLU A 35 6.48 6.81 -10.28
CA GLU A 35 6.20 6.09 -11.52
C GLU A 35 7.11 4.85 -11.66
N GLY A 36 6.54 3.77 -12.22
CA GLY A 36 7.23 2.50 -12.42
C GLY A 36 7.22 1.56 -11.21
N TRP A 37 6.71 2.00 -10.06
CA TRP A 37 6.48 1.11 -8.92
C TRP A 37 5.09 0.48 -9.04
N THR A 38 4.98 -0.79 -8.68
CA THR A 38 3.67 -1.48 -8.61
C THR A 38 3.20 -1.55 -7.17
N VAL A 39 1.90 -1.35 -6.95
CA VAL A 39 1.27 -1.39 -5.62
C VAL A 39 0.02 -2.26 -5.68
N ALA A 40 -0.02 -3.30 -4.84
CA ALA A 40 -1.21 -4.11 -4.59
C ALA A 40 -1.66 -3.86 -3.15
N ASP A 41 -2.85 -3.28 -2.96
CA ASP A 41 -3.29 -2.86 -1.64
C ASP A 41 -4.76 -3.12 -1.34
N ARG A 42 -5.09 -3.02 -0.05
CA ARG A 42 -6.47 -2.95 0.42
C ARG A 42 -6.62 -1.95 1.56
N THR A 43 -7.61 -1.08 1.44
CA THR A 43 -7.99 -0.15 2.52
C THR A 43 -9.07 -0.73 3.43
N GLY A 44 -9.03 -0.36 4.71
CA GLY A 44 -10.10 -0.61 5.68
C GLY A 44 -10.61 0.68 6.31
N ALA A 45 -11.88 0.72 6.66
CA ALA A 45 -12.49 1.77 7.46
C ALA A 45 -13.58 1.15 8.34
N GLY A 46 -13.79 1.72 9.53
CA GLY A 46 -14.79 1.19 10.45
C GLY A 46 -15.06 2.10 11.64
N GLY A 47 -15.77 1.57 12.63
CA GLY A 47 -16.08 2.25 13.89
C GLY A 47 -14.82 2.62 14.69
N PHE A 48 -15.03 3.37 15.77
CA PHE A 48 -13.95 3.84 16.67
C PHE A 48 -12.85 4.64 15.95
N GLY A 49 -13.22 5.44 14.95
CA GLY A 49 -12.23 6.22 14.20
C GLY A 49 -11.26 5.38 13.38
N SER A 50 -11.62 4.16 12.98
CA SER A 50 -10.66 3.26 12.32
C SER A 50 -10.41 3.59 10.85
N ARG A 51 -9.13 3.58 10.44
CA ARG A 51 -8.68 3.62 9.05
C ARG A 51 -7.43 2.75 8.91
N SER A 52 -7.33 2.00 7.82
CA SER A 52 -6.17 1.16 7.58
C SER A 52 -5.84 1.01 6.11
N ILE A 53 -4.60 0.64 5.84
CA ILE A 53 -4.15 0.17 4.54
C ILE A 53 -3.12 -0.95 4.73
N THR A 54 -3.25 -2.01 3.94
CA THR A 54 -2.26 -3.07 3.83
C THR A 54 -1.84 -3.17 2.37
N ALA A 55 -0.55 -3.09 2.10
CA ALA A 55 -0.01 -3.04 0.75
C ALA A 55 1.22 -3.94 0.58
N VAL A 56 1.37 -4.47 -0.62
CA VAL A 56 2.64 -4.98 -1.14
C VAL A 56 3.09 -4.03 -2.25
N ILE A 57 4.34 -3.59 -2.17
CA ILE A 57 4.93 -2.59 -3.06
C ILE A 57 6.13 -3.24 -3.74
N TRP A 58 6.24 -3.07 -5.05
CA TRP A 58 7.38 -3.51 -5.84
C TRP A 58 8.12 -2.29 -6.41
N PRO A 59 9.13 -1.76 -5.71
CA PRO A 59 10.05 -0.79 -6.29
C PRO A 59 10.95 -1.48 -7.32
N PRO A 60 11.44 -0.75 -8.34
CA PRO A 60 12.32 -1.30 -9.35
C PRO A 60 13.63 -1.81 -8.72
N GLU A 61 14.18 -2.87 -9.30
CA GLU A 61 15.50 -3.42 -8.96
C GLU A 61 15.69 -3.85 -7.50
N ARG A 62 14.60 -4.11 -6.76
CA ARG A 62 14.68 -4.65 -5.39
C ARG A 62 13.54 -5.60 -5.05
N GLN A 63 13.69 -6.24 -3.88
CA GLN A 63 12.65 -7.09 -3.31
C GLN A 63 11.43 -6.26 -2.86
N PRO A 64 10.23 -6.87 -2.91
CA PRO A 64 8.99 -6.22 -2.49
C PRO A 64 9.02 -5.81 -1.03
N ILE A 65 8.23 -4.79 -0.71
CA ILE A 65 8.03 -4.27 0.64
C ILE A 65 6.58 -4.52 1.05
N ILE A 66 6.37 -4.95 2.29
CA ILE A 66 5.03 -5.07 2.88
C ILE A 66 4.83 -3.89 3.82
N VAL A 67 3.71 -3.19 3.65
CA VAL A 67 3.27 -2.09 4.52
C VAL A 67 1.92 -2.47 5.14
N ALA A 68 1.79 -2.28 6.44
CA ALA A 68 0.54 -2.49 7.16
C ALA A 68 0.36 -1.33 8.16
N LEU A 69 -0.61 -0.46 7.86
CA LEU A 69 -0.88 0.75 8.64
C LEU A 69 -2.29 0.67 9.21
N TYR A 70 -2.40 0.88 10.52
CA TYR A 70 -3.66 0.86 11.24
C TYR A 70 -3.74 2.09 12.15
N LEU A 71 -4.83 2.82 12.01
CA LEU A 71 -5.25 3.91 12.87
C LEU A 71 -6.61 3.55 13.45
N THR A 72 -6.79 3.75 14.75
CA THR A 72 -8.05 3.50 15.46
C THR A 72 -8.09 4.32 16.76
N GLN A 73 -9.21 4.29 17.46
CA GLN A 73 -9.44 4.98 18.73
C GLN A 73 -9.17 6.49 18.67
N THR A 74 -9.62 7.12 17.59
CA THR A 74 -9.48 8.56 17.37
C THR A 74 -10.83 9.21 17.08
N GLU A 75 -10.97 10.47 17.47
CA GLU A 75 -12.11 11.32 17.12
C GLU A 75 -11.92 12.07 15.80
N ALA A 76 -10.74 11.91 15.17
CA ALA A 76 -10.43 12.52 13.88
C ALA A 76 -11.47 12.14 12.81
N SER A 77 -11.82 13.13 11.99
CA SER A 77 -12.72 12.97 10.85
C SER A 77 -12.20 11.94 9.86
N PHE A 78 -13.05 11.48 8.95
CA PHE A 78 -12.61 10.55 7.90
C PHE A 78 -11.53 11.16 7.00
N GLU A 79 -11.63 12.46 6.73
CA GLU A 79 -10.67 13.21 5.92
C GLU A 79 -9.32 13.33 6.61
N GLU A 80 -9.27 13.72 7.90
CA GLU A 80 -8.02 13.78 8.66
C GLU A 80 -7.34 12.42 8.76
N ARG A 81 -8.12 11.34 8.93
CA ARG A 81 -7.59 9.98 8.94
C ARG A 81 -7.03 9.56 7.58
N ASN A 82 -7.66 9.97 6.48
CA ASN A 82 -7.13 9.76 5.14
C ASN A 82 -5.82 10.53 4.93
N ALA A 83 -5.78 11.80 5.34
CA ALA A 83 -4.58 12.63 5.27
C ALA A 83 -3.42 12.01 6.05
N ALA A 84 -3.67 11.54 7.27
CA ALA A 84 -2.65 10.86 8.08
C ALA A 84 -2.09 9.60 7.40
N ILE A 85 -2.95 8.78 6.77
CA ILE A 85 -2.50 7.60 6.02
C ILE A 85 -1.67 8.00 4.79
N ALA A 86 -2.04 9.07 4.10
CA ALA A 86 -1.29 9.59 2.95
C ALA A 86 0.10 10.10 3.37
N GLU A 87 0.18 10.92 4.42
CA GLU A 87 1.43 11.47 4.95
C GLU A 87 2.39 10.36 5.42
N ILE A 88 1.89 9.38 6.16
CA ILE A 88 2.70 8.23 6.58
C ILE A 88 3.15 7.41 5.36
N GLY A 89 2.27 7.24 4.36
CA GLY A 89 2.60 6.57 3.12
C GLY A 89 3.74 7.24 2.37
N GLU A 90 3.68 8.56 2.22
CA GLU A 90 4.73 9.37 1.61
C GLU A 90 6.05 9.23 2.38
N ALA A 91 6.02 9.35 3.70
CA ALA A 91 7.20 9.18 4.53
C ALA A 91 7.85 7.81 4.33
N ILE A 92 7.06 6.73 4.25
CA ILE A 92 7.57 5.38 3.96
C ILE A 92 8.25 5.35 2.60
N VAL A 93 7.59 5.83 1.55
CA VAL A 93 8.13 5.83 0.18
C VAL A 93 9.47 6.58 0.12
N LEU A 94 9.57 7.75 0.76
CA LEU A 94 10.79 8.55 0.79
C LEU A 94 11.96 7.84 1.48
N THR A 95 11.71 6.91 2.40
CA THR A 95 12.76 6.11 3.05
C THR A 95 13.27 4.94 2.21
N VAL A 96 12.57 4.59 1.12
CA VAL A 96 12.98 3.50 0.24
C VAL A 96 14.02 4.03 -0.77
N PRO A 97 15.30 3.64 -0.65
CA PRO A 97 16.32 4.17 -1.54
C PRO A 97 16.07 3.71 -2.98
N PHE A 98 16.21 4.64 -3.93
CA PHE A 98 16.35 4.29 -5.34
C PHE A 98 17.65 3.49 -5.49
N ALA A 99 17.56 2.25 -5.98
CA ALA A 99 18.74 1.56 -6.47
C ALA A 99 19.21 2.33 -7.73
N PRO A 100 20.46 2.82 -7.79
CA PRO A 100 20.95 3.44 -9.00
C PRO A 100 21.04 2.38 -10.10
N SER A 101 20.43 2.65 -11.25
CA SER A 101 20.48 1.77 -12.43
C SER A 101 21.95 1.44 -12.73
N ARG A 102 22.32 0.16 -12.73
CA ARG A 102 23.62 -0.25 -13.23
C ARG A 102 23.67 0.01 -14.73
N ARG A 103 24.41 1.04 -15.15
CA ARG A 103 24.88 1.18 -16.53
C ARG A 103 26.03 0.24 -16.79
#